data_AF-A0A950WM46-F1
#
_entry.id   AF-A0A950WM46-F1
#
_cell.length_a   1.000
_cell.length_b   1.000
_cell.length_c   1.000
_cell.angle_alpha   90.00
_cell.angle_beta   90.00
_cell.angle_gamma   90.00
#
_symmetry.space_group_name_H-M   'P 1'
#
loop_
_entity.id
_entity.type
_entity.pdbx_description
1 polymer ?
#
loop_
_entity_poly.entity_id
_entity_poly.type
_entity_poly.pdbx_seq_one_letter_code
_entity_poly.pdbx_strand_id
1 'polypeptide(L)'
;MTDDSDNPIADVVREEAEAVTSGPPGETAEDREAMPLPTEPRVIFLGGLFIIALLAALYVASEIILPIVLAIVLKLLLQPFVRVLDRLHVPRGIGALIATILLVAGFAGLVSALAGPATSWAGKLPEALPQLQQNLAVLRPPIAAIQSMIQKLEGLAGGGSPAPAAGAHAPNVIGMLFAGTTTLLGGLFTTLVVLFYLLVSGETFLRRVVEILPRFADKRQAVEISMHIERNISVYLITITLINAVVGSVTLLIMWLCGVANPLLWGTIAFVLNFIPILGPLTGIVVFLMASVLSLGVTWGALLPVGLYFGVHVIEGEIVTPMLMARRFTINPVAIILSLVFWYWMWGVAGAILAVPMLAIAKIICDDLKPLRAFGHFLEG
;
A
#
# COMPACT_ATOMS: atom_id res chain seq x y z
N MET A 1 -8.16 33.38 70.33
CA MET A 1 -6.92 33.15 69.57
C MET A 1 -6.60 31.68 69.77
N THR A 2 -7.30 30.83 69.03
CA THR A 2 -7.17 29.37 69.10
C THR A 2 -6.03 28.97 68.20
N ASP A 3 -5.08 28.28 68.81
CA ASP A 3 -3.84 27.75 68.27
C ASP A 3 -4.13 26.70 67.19
N ASP A 4 -3.77 27.01 65.94
CA ASP A 4 -4.01 26.20 64.72
C ASP A 4 -2.80 25.29 64.44
N SER A 5 -2.28 24.63 65.48
CA SER A 5 -1.02 23.87 65.43
C SER A 5 -1.19 22.35 65.49
N ASP A 6 -2.41 21.83 65.31
CA ASP A 6 -2.68 20.38 65.37
C ASP A 6 -3.66 19.93 64.28
N ASN A 7 -3.34 20.28 63.02
CA ASN A 7 -4.07 19.80 61.85
C ASN A 7 -3.30 18.65 61.15
N PRO A 8 -3.64 17.38 61.44
CA PRO A 8 -2.93 16.22 60.89
C PRO A 8 -3.03 16.12 59.35
N ILE A 9 -3.97 16.83 58.72
CA ILE A 9 -4.09 16.89 57.27
C ILE A 9 -3.03 17.83 56.67
N ALA A 10 -2.66 18.90 57.37
CA ALA A 10 -1.63 19.84 56.91
C ALA A 10 -0.23 19.20 56.91
N ASP A 11 0.03 18.30 57.86
CA ASP A 11 1.30 17.58 57.94
C ASP A 11 1.41 16.50 56.87
N VAL A 12 0.33 15.78 56.56
CA VAL A 12 0.31 14.80 55.45
C VAL A 12 0.51 15.49 54.09
N VAL A 13 -0.09 16.67 53.89
CA VAL A 13 0.11 17.47 52.66
C VAL A 13 1.53 18.02 52.56
N ARG A 14 2.17 18.37 53.69
CA ARG A 14 3.59 18.76 53.73
C ARG A 14 4.52 17.58 53.44
N GLU A 15 4.23 16.41 54.00
CA GLU A 15 5.02 15.20 53.78
C GLU A 15 4.91 14.68 52.33
N GLU A 16 3.72 14.75 51.71
CA GLU A 16 3.56 14.48 50.27
C GLU A 16 4.27 15.55 49.41
N ALA A 17 4.23 16.83 49.80
CA ALA A 17 4.92 17.90 49.08
C ALA A 17 6.45 17.73 49.13
N GLU A 18 7.01 17.34 50.29
CA GLU A 18 8.44 17.07 50.45
C GLU A 18 8.88 15.78 49.72
N ALA A 19 8.05 14.73 49.72
CA ALA A 19 8.28 13.50 48.97
C ALA A 19 8.28 13.70 47.45
N VAL A 20 7.47 14.64 46.93
CA VAL A 20 7.47 15.01 45.49
C VAL A 20 8.73 15.79 45.11
N THR A 21 9.31 16.56 46.03
CA THR A 21 10.54 17.34 45.80
C THR A 21 11.84 16.58 46.04
N SER A 22 11.81 15.44 46.72
CA SER A 22 13.00 14.66 47.12
C SER A 22 13.26 13.42 46.23
N GLY A 23 13.11 13.58 44.92
CA GLY A 23 13.77 12.68 43.98
C GLY A 23 15.30 12.71 44.18
N PRO A 24 16.03 11.65 43.78
CA PRO A 24 17.48 11.58 43.98
C PRO A 24 18.17 12.85 43.44
N PRO A 25 19.17 13.40 44.17
CA PRO A 25 19.77 14.68 43.83
C PRO A 25 20.56 14.55 42.52
N GLY A 26 19.96 14.99 41.41
CA GLY A 26 20.63 15.00 40.11
C GLY A 26 19.72 14.96 38.88
N GLU A 27 18.48 14.47 38.96
CA GLU A 27 17.59 14.46 37.79
C GLU A 27 16.80 15.76 37.70
N THR A 28 17.23 16.63 36.79
CA THR A 28 16.40 17.77 36.37
C THR A 28 15.14 17.26 35.65
N ALA A 29 14.06 18.03 35.65
CA ALA A 29 12.84 17.67 34.89
C ALA A 29 13.11 17.48 33.38
N GLU A 30 14.22 18.04 32.86
CA GLU A 30 14.74 17.78 31.50
C GLU A 30 15.26 16.35 31.30
N ASP A 31 15.90 15.73 32.30
CA ASP A 31 16.45 14.36 32.18
C ASP A 31 15.37 13.28 32.07
N ARG A 32 14.17 13.53 32.60
CA ARG A 32 13.02 12.61 32.49
C ARG A 32 12.37 12.63 31.11
N GLU A 33 12.62 13.67 30.31
CA GLU A 33 12.11 13.83 28.93
C GLU A 33 13.11 13.34 27.87
N ALA A 34 14.39 13.24 28.22
CA ALA A 34 15.41 12.67 27.36
C ALA A 34 15.30 11.13 27.33
N MET A 35 14.61 10.57 26.33
CA MET A 35 14.68 9.13 26.05
C MET A 35 16.12 8.76 25.67
N PRO A 36 16.90 8.07 26.53
CA PRO A 36 18.23 7.66 26.14
C PRO A 36 18.08 6.53 25.12
N LEU A 37 18.51 6.75 23.89
CA LEU A 37 18.63 5.66 22.91
C LEU A 37 19.53 4.58 23.53
N PRO A 38 19.21 3.28 23.40
CA PRO A 38 20.05 2.22 23.94
C PRO A 38 21.41 2.23 23.21
N THR A 39 22.41 2.86 23.84
CA THR A 39 23.77 3.03 23.29
C THR A 39 24.61 1.76 23.43
N GLU A 40 24.08 0.71 24.06
CA GLU A 40 24.79 -0.56 24.20
C GLU A 40 24.92 -1.27 22.83
N PRO A 41 26.15 -1.49 22.32
CA PRO A 41 26.36 -2.12 21.02
C PRO A 41 25.68 -3.48 20.90
N ARG A 42 25.59 -4.24 22.00
CA ARG A 42 24.92 -5.54 22.05
C ARG A 42 23.43 -5.44 21.73
N VAL A 43 22.74 -4.44 22.27
CA VAL A 43 21.31 -4.22 22.02
C VAL A 43 21.09 -3.81 20.56
N ILE A 44 21.98 -3.01 19.99
CA ILE A 44 21.93 -2.61 18.57
C ILE A 44 22.16 -3.81 17.65
N PHE A 45 23.20 -4.63 17.90
CA PHE A 45 23.47 -5.83 17.10
C PHE A 45 22.36 -6.88 17.24
N LEU A 46 21.87 -7.11 18.45
CA LEU A 46 20.79 -8.08 18.70
C LEU A 46 19.46 -7.60 18.08
N GLY A 47 19.18 -6.30 18.16
CA GLY A 47 18.03 -5.67 17.50
C GLY A 47 18.12 -5.78 15.98
N GLY A 48 19.29 -5.48 15.40
CA GLY A 48 19.53 -5.63 13.97
C GLY A 48 19.36 -7.08 13.49
N LEU A 49 19.91 -8.04 14.22
CA LEU A 49 19.75 -9.47 13.93
C LEU A 49 18.29 -9.92 14.05
N PHE A 50 17.57 -9.44 15.08
CA PHE A 50 16.15 -9.73 15.25
C PHE A 50 15.33 -9.19 14.08
N ILE A 51 15.60 -7.97 13.62
CA ILE A 51 14.92 -7.39 12.46
C ILE A 51 15.20 -8.22 11.20
N ILE A 52 16.46 -8.58 10.93
CA ILE A 52 16.81 -9.40 9.77
C ILE A 52 16.13 -10.77 9.85
N ALA A 53 16.14 -11.42 11.01
CA ALA A 53 15.49 -12.70 11.22
C ALA A 53 13.97 -12.61 11.04
N LEU A 54 13.35 -11.54 11.54
CA LEU A 54 11.92 -11.27 11.36
C LEU A 54 11.58 -11.05 9.88
N LEU A 55 12.39 -10.29 9.15
CA LEU A 55 12.21 -10.06 7.71
C LEU A 55 12.39 -11.36 6.91
N ALA A 56 13.40 -12.17 7.24
CA ALA A 56 13.58 -13.48 6.63
C ALA A 56 12.39 -14.40 6.90
N ALA A 57 11.87 -14.41 8.12
CA ALA A 57 10.67 -15.16 8.47
C ALA A 57 9.43 -14.67 7.69
N LEU A 58 9.25 -13.35 7.55
CA LEU A 58 8.17 -12.74 6.76
C LEU A 58 8.27 -13.08 5.26
N TYR A 59 9.49 -13.19 4.73
CA TYR A 59 9.73 -13.59 3.35
C TYR A 59 9.40 -15.07 3.12
N VAL A 60 9.91 -15.95 4.00
CA VAL A 60 9.66 -17.40 3.91
C VAL A 60 8.19 -17.73 4.17
N ALA A 61 7.54 -17.06 5.11
CA ALA A 61 6.12 -17.26 5.44
C ALA A 61 5.18 -16.43 4.56
N SER A 62 5.65 -15.84 3.46
CA SER A 62 4.87 -14.95 2.60
C SER A 62 3.56 -15.57 2.10
N GLU A 63 3.52 -16.88 1.85
CA GLU A 63 2.31 -17.60 1.44
C GLU A 63 1.16 -17.50 2.46
N ILE A 64 1.48 -17.34 3.75
CA ILE A 64 0.50 -17.23 4.84
C ILE A 64 0.34 -15.76 5.26
N ILE A 65 1.46 -15.03 5.38
CA ILE A 65 1.46 -13.65 5.86
C ILE A 65 0.78 -12.72 4.87
N LEU A 66 1.01 -12.88 3.56
CA LEU A 66 0.46 -11.98 2.56
C LEU A 66 -1.08 -11.99 2.55
N PRO A 67 -1.76 -13.16 2.57
CA PRO A 67 -3.21 -13.21 2.73
C PRO A 67 -3.72 -12.52 4.00
N ILE A 68 -2.99 -12.61 5.11
CA ILE A 68 -3.35 -11.99 6.40
C ILE A 68 -3.20 -10.46 6.32
N VAL A 69 -2.09 -9.97 5.77
CA VAL A 69 -1.85 -8.52 5.60
C VAL A 69 -2.92 -7.93 4.68
N LEU A 70 -3.22 -8.60 3.56
CA LEU A 70 -4.29 -8.20 2.66
C LEU A 70 -5.65 -8.17 3.39
N ALA A 71 -5.95 -9.19 4.21
CA ALA A 71 -7.16 -9.23 5.01
C ALA A 71 -7.23 -8.08 6.03
N ILE A 72 -6.11 -7.67 6.64
CA ILE A 72 -6.06 -6.52 7.54
C ILE A 72 -6.34 -5.22 6.79
N VAL A 73 -5.71 -4.99 5.64
CA VAL A 73 -5.94 -3.80 4.81
C VAL A 73 -7.41 -3.75 4.35
N LEU A 74 -7.95 -4.86 3.85
CA LEU A 74 -9.35 -4.96 3.46
C LEU A 74 -10.28 -4.78 4.66
N LYS A 75 -9.95 -5.32 5.84
CA LYS A 75 -10.73 -5.10 7.07
C LYS A 75 -10.85 -3.61 7.34
N LEU A 76 -9.73 -2.88 7.34
CA LEU A 76 -9.73 -1.43 7.62
C LEU A 76 -10.52 -0.64 6.57
N LEU A 77 -10.53 -1.09 5.32
CA LEU A 77 -11.33 -0.50 4.24
C LEU A 77 -12.84 -0.80 4.39
N LEU A 78 -13.21 -2.03 4.77
CA LEU A 78 -14.62 -2.48 4.88
C LEU A 78 -15.26 -2.16 6.24
N GLN A 79 -14.46 -1.94 7.28
CA GLN A 79 -14.94 -1.65 8.64
C GLN A 79 -15.92 -0.47 8.76
N PRO A 80 -15.76 0.67 8.06
CA PRO A 80 -16.75 1.74 8.09
C PRO A 80 -18.10 1.29 7.52
N PHE A 81 -18.10 0.46 6.46
CA PHE A 81 -19.32 -0.12 5.90
C PHE A 81 -20.02 -1.05 6.92
N VAL A 82 -19.26 -1.93 7.59
CA VAL A 82 -19.80 -2.80 8.65
C VAL A 82 -20.36 -1.97 9.81
N ARG A 83 -19.70 -0.89 10.20
CA ARG A 83 -20.19 0.05 11.24
C ARG A 83 -21.50 0.72 10.85
N VAL A 84 -21.70 1.04 9.57
CA VAL A 84 -22.99 1.57 9.08
C VAL A 84 -24.09 0.52 9.18
N LEU A 85 -23.81 -0.74 8.84
CA LEU A 85 -24.77 -1.84 9.02
C LEU A 85 -25.11 -2.09 10.49
N ASP A 86 -24.13 -2.00 11.37
CA ASP A 86 -24.32 -2.12 12.82
C ASP A 86 -25.25 -1.01 13.36
N ARG A 87 -25.08 0.23 12.87
CA ARG A 87 -26.00 1.36 13.16
C ARG A 87 -27.42 1.16 12.61
N LEU A 88 -27.58 0.31 11.59
CA LEU A 88 -28.88 -0.10 11.05
C LEU A 88 -29.48 -1.30 11.80
N HIS A 89 -28.93 -1.66 12.97
CA HIS A 89 -29.34 -2.80 13.81
C HIS A 89 -29.08 -4.19 13.18
N VAL A 90 -28.19 -4.30 12.19
CA VAL A 90 -27.77 -5.59 11.65
C VAL A 90 -26.72 -6.20 12.59
N PRO A 91 -26.91 -7.43 13.11
CA PRO A 91 -25.92 -8.10 13.94
C PRO A 91 -24.56 -8.16 13.24
N ARG A 92 -23.49 -7.85 13.98
CA ARG A 92 -22.14 -7.71 13.42
C ARG A 92 -21.65 -8.90 12.60
N GLY A 93 -22.02 -10.13 12.98
CA GLY A 93 -21.71 -11.34 12.22
C GLY A 93 -22.36 -11.35 10.82
N ILE A 94 -23.62 -10.90 10.73
CA ILE A 94 -24.34 -10.77 9.46
C ILE A 94 -23.78 -9.59 8.66
N GLY A 95 -23.48 -8.46 9.32
CA GLY A 95 -22.85 -7.32 8.67
C GLY A 95 -21.50 -7.67 8.04
N ALA A 96 -20.68 -8.44 8.75
CA ALA A 96 -19.43 -8.98 8.24
C ALA A 96 -19.64 -9.90 7.03
N LEU A 97 -20.59 -10.83 7.14
CA LEU A 97 -20.93 -11.75 6.05
C LEU A 97 -21.38 -11.00 4.79
N ILE A 98 -22.27 -10.01 4.93
CA ILE A 98 -22.74 -9.17 3.82
C ILE A 98 -21.56 -8.44 3.17
N ALA A 99 -20.67 -7.83 3.98
CA ALA A 99 -19.52 -7.11 3.49
C ALA A 99 -18.55 -8.03 2.72
N THR A 100 -18.27 -9.23 3.23
CA THR A 100 -17.43 -10.23 2.56
C THR A 100 -18.09 -10.74 1.28
N ILE A 101 -19.39 -11.05 1.28
CA ILE A 101 -20.11 -11.49 0.08
C ILE A 101 -20.11 -10.39 -0.98
N LEU A 102 -20.37 -9.14 -0.60
CA LEU A 102 -20.37 -8.00 -1.51
C LEU A 102 -18.98 -7.80 -2.15
N LEU A 103 -17.91 -7.94 -1.36
CA LEU A 103 -16.54 -7.89 -1.88
C LEU A 103 -16.28 -9.01 -2.90
N VAL A 104 -16.66 -10.26 -2.57
CA VAL A 104 -16.49 -11.40 -3.47
C VAL A 104 -17.32 -11.22 -4.74
N ALA A 105 -18.58 -10.79 -4.62
CA ALA A 105 -19.45 -10.54 -5.75
C ALA A 105 -18.93 -9.41 -6.64
N GLY A 106 -18.43 -8.32 -6.05
CA GLY A 106 -17.82 -7.21 -6.77
C GLY A 106 -16.56 -7.63 -7.52
N PHE A 107 -15.65 -8.36 -6.85
CA PHE A 107 -14.43 -8.86 -7.45
C PHE A 107 -14.71 -9.90 -8.55
N ALA A 108 -15.59 -10.88 -8.30
CA ALA A 108 -15.99 -11.89 -9.28
C ALA A 108 -16.70 -11.24 -10.49
N GLY A 109 -17.57 -10.26 -10.23
CA GLY A 109 -18.22 -9.44 -11.25
C GLY A 109 -17.19 -8.73 -12.13
N LEU A 110 -16.20 -8.08 -11.51
CA LEU A 110 -15.12 -7.40 -12.22
C LEU A 110 -14.28 -8.38 -13.05
N VAL A 111 -13.83 -9.49 -12.47
CA VAL A 111 -13.07 -10.52 -13.20
C VAL A 111 -13.87 -11.08 -14.37
N SER A 112 -15.16 -11.37 -14.18
CA SER A 112 -16.03 -11.89 -15.25
C SER A 112 -16.22 -10.87 -16.38
N ALA A 113 -16.38 -9.58 -16.06
CA ALA A 113 -16.52 -8.51 -17.03
C ALA A 113 -15.21 -8.28 -17.81
N LEU A 114 -14.07 -8.57 -17.20
CA LEU A 114 -12.75 -8.43 -17.81
C LEU A 114 -12.26 -9.67 -18.57
N ALA A 115 -12.77 -10.86 -18.25
CA ALA A 115 -12.31 -12.11 -18.85
C ALA A 115 -12.43 -12.10 -20.39
N GLY A 116 -13.56 -11.63 -20.92
CA GLY A 116 -13.78 -11.48 -22.38
C GLY A 116 -12.79 -10.50 -23.02
N PRO A 117 -12.76 -9.22 -22.57
CA PRO A 117 -11.79 -8.25 -23.03
C PRO A 117 -10.33 -8.70 -22.94
N ALA A 118 -9.93 -9.30 -21.81
CA ALA A 118 -8.57 -9.74 -21.57
C ALA A 118 -8.16 -10.89 -22.51
N THR A 119 -9.02 -11.89 -22.71
CA THR A 119 -8.76 -12.99 -23.65
C THR A 119 -8.72 -12.50 -25.10
N SER A 120 -9.61 -11.57 -25.47
CA SER A 120 -9.62 -10.95 -26.81
C SER A 120 -8.33 -10.17 -27.10
N TRP A 121 -7.77 -9.51 -26.09
CA TRP A 121 -6.52 -8.75 -26.21
C TRP A 121 -5.31 -9.68 -26.21
N ALA A 122 -5.28 -10.68 -25.32
CA ALA A 122 -4.24 -11.69 -25.26
C ALA A 122 -4.12 -12.48 -26.56
N GLY A 123 -5.25 -12.79 -27.23
CA GLY A 123 -5.26 -13.43 -28.53
C GLY A 123 -4.69 -12.57 -29.67
N LYS A 124 -4.81 -11.25 -29.58
CA LYS A 124 -4.27 -10.31 -30.58
C LYS A 124 -2.78 -9.99 -30.38
N LEU A 125 -2.24 -10.26 -29.19
CA LEU A 125 -0.86 -9.89 -28.84
C LEU A 125 0.22 -10.54 -29.73
N PRO A 126 0.16 -11.85 -30.06
CA PRO A 126 1.17 -12.49 -30.91
C PRO A 126 1.22 -11.93 -32.34
N GLU A 127 0.06 -11.55 -32.90
CA GLU A 127 -0.05 -10.96 -34.24
C GLU A 127 0.31 -9.46 -34.24
N ALA A 128 0.03 -8.77 -33.13
CA ALA A 128 0.36 -7.38 -32.89
C ALA A 128 1.88 -7.14 -32.72
N LEU A 129 2.61 -8.10 -32.15
CA LEU A 129 4.05 -7.97 -31.86
C LEU A 129 4.90 -7.69 -33.12
N PRO A 130 4.79 -8.48 -34.22
CA PRO A 130 5.50 -8.18 -35.47
C PRO A 130 5.10 -6.84 -36.08
N GLN A 131 3.82 -6.48 -36.03
CA GLN A 131 3.32 -5.22 -36.59
C GLN A 131 3.80 -4.02 -35.78
N LEU A 132 3.83 -4.10 -34.45
CA LEU A 132 4.45 -3.10 -33.58
C LEU A 132 5.94 -2.97 -33.88
N GLN A 133 6.66 -4.07 -34.06
CA GLN A 133 8.09 -4.03 -34.43
C GLN A 133 8.34 -3.40 -35.81
N GLN A 134 7.45 -3.62 -36.78
CA GLN A 134 7.53 -3.01 -38.11
C GLN A 134 7.11 -1.54 -38.09
N ASN A 135 6.11 -1.16 -37.31
CA ASN A 135 5.64 0.21 -37.20
C ASN A 135 6.57 1.10 -36.35
N LEU A 136 7.19 0.53 -35.32
CA LEU A 136 8.28 1.14 -34.57
C LEU A 136 9.61 1.11 -35.37
N ALA A 137 9.65 0.54 -36.58
CA ALA A 137 10.81 0.64 -37.45
C ALA A 137 11.13 2.08 -37.86
N VAL A 138 10.15 2.99 -37.83
CA VAL A 138 10.38 4.44 -38.00
C VAL A 138 11.21 5.03 -36.85
N LEU A 139 11.14 4.42 -35.66
CA LEU A 139 11.96 4.77 -34.49
C LEU A 139 13.24 3.93 -34.38
N ARG A 140 13.44 2.91 -35.24
CA ARG A 140 14.70 2.14 -35.28
C ARG A 140 15.93 3.00 -35.59
N PRO A 141 15.94 3.96 -36.53
CA PRO A 141 17.13 4.76 -36.81
C PRO A 141 17.69 5.49 -35.57
N PRO A 142 16.88 6.23 -34.77
CA PRO A 142 17.40 6.87 -33.56
C PRO A 142 17.78 5.86 -32.46
N ILE A 143 17.04 4.76 -32.30
CA ILE A 143 17.37 3.71 -31.30
C ILE A 143 18.67 2.98 -31.69
N ALA A 144 18.87 2.67 -32.98
CA ALA A 144 20.09 2.04 -33.50
C ALA A 144 21.31 2.98 -33.42
N ALA A 145 21.10 4.30 -33.57
CA ALA A 145 22.15 5.29 -33.34
C ALA A 145 22.61 5.31 -31.86
N ILE A 146 21.68 5.15 -30.92
CA ILE A 146 21.98 5.06 -29.49
C ILE A 146 22.66 3.73 -29.15
N GLN A 147 22.16 2.60 -29.67
CA GLN A 147 22.76 1.27 -29.45
C GLN A 147 24.17 1.17 -30.05
N SER A 148 24.41 1.75 -31.22
CA SER A 148 25.75 1.79 -31.81
C SER A 148 26.70 2.71 -31.06
N MET A 149 26.20 3.74 -30.36
CA MET A 149 27.00 4.53 -29.41
C MET A 149 27.34 3.72 -28.16
N ILE A 150 26.38 2.98 -27.58
CA ILE A 150 26.60 2.12 -26.41
C ILE A 150 27.58 0.99 -26.75
N GLN A 151 27.44 0.34 -27.89
CA GLN A 151 28.38 -0.70 -28.35
C GLN A 151 29.78 -0.16 -28.66
N LYS A 152 29.89 1.09 -29.12
CA LYS A 152 31.20 1.75 -29.28
C LYS A 152 31.82 2.09 -27.92
N LEU A 153 31.01 2.42 -26.91
CA LEU A 153 31.46 2.63 -25.54
C LEU A 153 31.85 1.32 -24.83
N GLU A 154 31.11 0.23 -25.05
CA GLU A 154 31.46 -1.12 -24.59
C GLU A 154 32.69 -1.69 -25.32
N GLY A 155 32.81 -1.43 -26.61
CA GLY A 155 33.99 -1.78 -27.41
C GLY A 155 35.27 -1.04 -26.97
N LEU A 156 35.13 0.10 -26.29
CA LEU A 156 36.22 0.81 -25.62
C LEU A 156 36.45 0.33 -24.18
N ALA A 157 35.49 -0.38 -23.57
CA ALA A 157 35.51 -0.83 -22.17
C ALA A 157 35.85 -2.32 -21.96
N GLY A 158 36.01 -3.13 -23.02
CA GLY A 158 36.58 -4.48 -22.95
C GLY A 158 35.59 -5.58 -23.30
N GLY A 159 36.04 -6.50 -24.16
CA GLY A 159 35.22 -7.43 -24.91
C GLY A 159 34.45 -8.48 -24.08
N GLY A 160 33.21 -8.71 -24.50
CA GLY A 160 32.41 -9.89 -24.18
C GLY A 160 31.66 -10.36 -25.44
N SER A 161 31.94 -11.58 -25.90
CA SER A 161 31.30 -12.19 -27.07
C SER A 161 29.78 -12.34 -26.90
N PRO A 162 28.98 -12.24 -27.97
CA PRO A 162 27.55 -12.53 -27.89
C PRO A 162 27.33 -14.02 -27.70
N ALA A 163 26.78 -14.40 -26.54
CA ALA A 163 26.29 -15.76 -26.32
C ALA A 163 25.12 -16.05 -27.29
N PRO A 164 25.05 -17.25 -27.89
CA PRO A 164 23.95 -17.61 -28.78
C PRO A 164 22.64 -17.60 -27.99
N ALA A 165 21.64 -16.91 -28.52
CA ALA A 165 20.28 -16.90 -28.01
C ALA A 165 19.75 -18.34 -28.00
N ALA A 166 19.81 -18.99 -26.84
CA ALA A 166 19.05 -20.19 -26.57
C ALA A 166 17.60 -19.88 -26.91
N GLY A 167 17.00 -20.69 -27.79
CA GLY A 167 15.64 -20.50 -28.26
C GLY A 167 14.70 -20.32 -27.08
N ALA A 168 14.34 -19.07 -26.81
CA ALA A 168 13.31 -18.72 -25.87
C ALA A 168 12.01 -19.25 -26.49
N HIS A 169 11.64 -20.48 -26.14
CA HIS A 169 10.26 -20.91 -26.21
C HIS A 169 9.48 -19.81 -25.53
N ALA A 170 8.68 -19.08 -26.32
CA ALA A 170 7.80 -18.06 -25.79
C ALA A 170 7.12 -18.69 -24.57
N PRO A 171 7.31 -18.12 -23.36
CA PRO A 171 6.80 -18.74 -22.16
C PRO A 171 5.33 -19.05 -22.40
N ASN A 172 4.89 -20.29 -22.14
CA ASN A 172 3.51 -20.67 -22.38
C ASN A 172 2.61 -19.80 -21.47
N VAL A 173 2.16 -18.66 -22.00
CA VAL A 173 1.45 -17.61 -21.25
C VAL A 173 0.20 -18.21 -20.62
N ILE A 174 -0.45 -19.15 -21.32
CA ILE A 174 -1.59 -19.91 -20.82
C ILE A 174 -1.20 -20.75 -19.60
N GLY A 175 -0.07 -21.47 -19.64
CA GLY A 175 0.42 -22.25 -18.51
C GLY A 175 0.75 -21.40 -17.28
N MET A 176 1.35 -20.22 -17.49
CA MET A 176 1.60 -19.25 -16.41
C MET A 176 0.31 -18.64 -15.84
N LEU A 177 -0.68 -18.35 -16.69
CA LEU A 177 -1.99 -17.88 -16.24
C LEU A 177 -2.72 -18.93 -15.41
N PHE A 178 -2.68 -20.20 -15.80
CA PHE A 178 -3.30 -21.29 -15.04
C PHE A 178 -2.61 -21.54 -13.69
N ALA A 179 -1.28 -21.62 -13.67
CA ALA A 179 -0.52 -21.78 -12.42
C ALA A 179 -0.70 -20.58 -11.47
N GLY A 180 -0.72 -19.36 -12.03
CA GLY A 180 -1.03 -18.15 -11.26
C GLY A 180 -2.44 -18.18 -10.69
N THR A 181 -3.43 -18.67 -11.46
CA THR A 181 -4.84 -18.74 -11.02
C THR A 181 -5.01 -19.64 -9.80
N THR A 182 -4.38 -20.82 -9.76
CA THR A 182 -4.51 -21.75 -8.62
C THR A 182 -3.91 -21.18 -7.33
N THR A 183 -2.73 -20.56 -7.42
CA THR A 183 -2.07 -19.94 -6.26
C THR A 183 -2.84 -18.72 -5.76
N LEU A 184 -3.37 -17.91 -6.68
CA LEU A 184 -4.24 -16.79 -6.35
C LEU A 184 -5.53 -17.26 -5.67
N LEU A 185 -6.17 -18.34 -6.13
CA LEU A 185 -7.39 -18.87 -5.51
C LEU A 185 -7.15 -19.32 -4.06
N GLY A 186 -6.06 -20.02 -3.78
CA GLY A 186 -5.71 -20.45 -2.42
C GLY A 186 -5.43 -19.26 -1.48
N GLY A 187 -4.68 -18.28 -1.97
CA GLY A 187 -4.42 -17.03 -1.24
C GLY A 187 -5.70 -16.23 -0.97
N LEU A 188 -6.55 -16.07 -1.98
CA LEU A 188 -7.84 -15.38 -1.87
C LEU A 188 -8.77 -16.05 -0.86
N PHE A 189 -8.90 -17.38 -0.89
CA PHE A 189 -9.72 -18.10 0.08
C PHE A 189 -9.22 -17.83 1.51
N THR A 190 -7.91 -17.93 1.74
CA THR A 190 -7.29 -17.65 3.04
C THR A 190 -7.55 -16.20 3.48
N THR A 191 -7.35 -15.24 2.58
CA THR A 191 -7.67 -13.82 2.82
C THR A 191 -9.12 -13.63 3.22
N LEU A 192 -10.08 -14.24 2.50
CA LEU A 192 -11.51 -14.08 2.76
C LEU A 192 -11.91 -14.67 4.11
N VAL A 193 -11.38 -15.84 4.46
CA VAL A 193 -11.63 -16.47 5.77
C VAL A 193 -11.08 -15.60 6.90
N VAL A 194 -9.81 -15.18 6.80
CA VAL A 194 -9.17 -14.31 7.80
C VAL A 194 -9.91 -12.98 7.90
N LEU A 195 -10.26 -12.38 6.77
CA LEU A 195 -11.02 -11.13 6.69
C LEU A 195 -12.36 -11.27 7.44
N PHE A 196 -13.14 -12.30 7.14
CA PHE A 196 -14.40 -12.55 7.81
C PHE A 196 -14.22 -12.65 9.33
N TYR A 197 -13.27 -13.47 9.80
CA TYR A 197 -12.99 -13.59 11.24
C TYR A 197 -12.50 -12.28 11.86
N LEU A 198 -11.70 -11.48 11.16
CA LEU A 198 -11.24 -10.16 11.62
C LEU A 198 -12.38 -9.14 11.72
N LEU A 199 -13.35 -9.17 10.80
CA LEU A 199 -14.54 -8.32 10.85
C LEU A 199 -15.45 -8.71 12.02
N VAL A 200 -15.65 -10.02 12.22
CA VAL A 200 -16.49 -10.55 13.31
C VAL A 200 -15.84 -10.31 14.68
N SER A 201 -14.54 -10.58 14.80
CA SER A 201 -13.80 -10.61 16.07
C SER A 201 -13.15 -9.28 16.46
N GLY A 202 -13.27 -8.24 15.61
CA GLY A 202 -12.51 -6.99 15.75
C GLY A 202 -12.63 -6.31 17.12
N GLU A 203 -13.78 -6.37 17.78
CA GLU A 203 -13.95 -5.78 19.13
C GLU A 203 -13.53 -6.72 20.25
N THR A 204 -13.63 -8.03 20.03
CA THR A 204 -13.21 -9.04 21.00
C THR A 204 -11.70 -8.98 21.21
N PHE A 205 -10.93 -8.80 20.14
CA PHE A 205 -9.47 -8.71 20.23
C PHE A 205 -9.02 -7.51 21.07
N LEU A 206 -9.56 -6.31 20.78
CA LEU A 206 -9.26 -5.11 21.57
C LEU A 206 -9.70 -5.28 23.03
N ARG A 207 -10.87 -5.88 23.27
CA ARG A 207 -11.37 -6.15 24.62
C ARG A 207 -10.41 -7.06 25.41
N ARG A 208 -9.88 -8.13 24.80
CA ARG A 208 -8.91 -9.03 25.44
C ARG A 208 -7.58 -8.33 25.74
N VAL A 209 -7.08 -7.49 24.84
CA VAL A 209 -5.87 -6.67 25.06
C VAL A 209 -6.08 -5.69 26.21
N VAL A 210 -7.28 -5.15 26.36
CA VAL A 210 -7.61 -4.22 27.44
C VAL A 210 -7.86 -4.95 28.77
N GLU A 211 -8.32 -6.20 28.75
CA GLU A 211 -8.51 -7.04 29.95
C GLU A 211 -7.19 -7.31 30.69
N ILE A 212 -6.07 -7.47 29.96
CA ILE A 212 -4.75 -7.75 30.54
C ILE A 212 -4.03 -6.53 31.13
N LEU A 213 -4.51 -5.31 30.85
CA LEU A 213 -3.89 -4.09 31.35
C LEU A 213 -4.29 -3.81 32.82
N PRO A 214 -3.34 -3.51 33.71
CA PRO A 214 -3.61 -3.42 35.15
C PRO A 214 -4.35 -2.13 35.56
N ARG A 215 -4.11 -1.00 34.88
CA ARG A 215 -4.68 0.31 35.27
C ARG A 215 -5.73 0.80 34.29
N PHE A 216 -6.75 1.50 34.81
CA PHE A 216 -7.80 2.12 33.99
C PHE A 216 -7.26 3.16 33.01
N ALA A 217 -6.22 3.91 33.39
CA ALA A 217 -5.54 4.86 32.52
C ALA A 217 -4.95 4.16 31.29
N ASP A 218 -4.22 3.07 31.49
CA ASP A 218 -3.59 2.28 30.41
C ASP A 218 -4.66 1.65 29.49
N LYS A 219 -5.75 1.15 30.07
CA LYS A 219 -6.92 0.62 29.33
C LYS A 219 -7.52 1.67 28.41
N ARG A 220 -7.83 2.86 28.95
CA ARG A 220 -8.41 3.96 28.18
C ARG A 220 -7.47 4.40 27.07
N GLN A 221 -6.18 4.56 27.38
CA GLN A 221 -5.17 4.96 26.42
C GLN A 221 -5.03 3.95 25.28
N ALA A 222 -4.99 2.65 25.58
CA ALA A 222 -4.90 1.60 24.56
C ALA A 222 -6.11 1.59 23.61
N VAL A 223 -7.32 1.76 24.16
CA VAL A 223 -8.57 1.86 23.38
C VAL A 223 -8.56 3.12 22.51
N GLU A 224 -8.20 4.27 23.08
CA GLU A 224 -8.17 5.55 22.37
C GLU A 224 -7.17 5.54 21.21
N ILE A 225 -5.94 5.07 21.46
CA ILE A 225 -4.90 4.92 20.42
C ILE A 225 -5.36 3.93 19.34
N SER A 226 -5.89 2.78 19.72
CA SER A 226 -6.34 1.78 18.74
C SER A 226 -7.48 2.29 17.85
N MET A 227 -8.47 2.96 18.43
CA MET A 227 -9.57 3.56 17.65
C MET A 227 -9.10 4.71 16.77
N HIS A 228 -8.14 5.52 17.24
CA HIS A 228 -7.56 6.61 16.47
C HIS A 228 -6.80 6.09 15.25
N ILE A 229 -5.88 5.13 15.46
CA ILE A 229 -5.12 4.46 14.40
C ILE A 229 -6.07 3.83 13.38
N GLU A 230 -7.06 3.06 13.84
CA GLU A 230 -8.00 2.38 12.95
C GLU A 230 -8.82 3.38 12.11
N ARG A 231 -9.32 4.46 12.72
CA ARG A 231 -10.09 5.48 12.01
C ARG A 231 -9.24 6.21 10.98
N ASN A 232 -8.02 6.60 11.34
CA ASN A 232 -7.12 7.34 10.45
C ASN A 232 -6.70 6.49 9.26
N ILE A 233 -6.34 5.22 9.50
CA ILE A 233 -6.02 4.29 8.41
C ILE A 233 -7.24 4.06 7.52
N SER A 234 -8.42 3.83 8.10
CA SER A 234 -9.64 3.56 7.33
C SER A 234 -10.00 4.73 6.42
N VAL A 235 -9.98 5.96 6.94
CA VAL A 235 -10.25 7.18 6.14
C VAL A 235 -9.23 7.32 5.02
N TYR A 236 -7.94 7.09 5.30
CA TYR A 236 -6.90 7.10 4.29
C TYR A 236 -7.17 6.06 3.18
N LEU A 237 -7.41 4.79 3.55
CA LEU A 237 -7.63 3.69 2.60
C LEU A 237 -8.87 3.90 1.73
N ILE A 238 -9.95 4.43 2.29
CA ILE A 238 -11.14 4.81 1.51
C ILE A 238 -10.79 5.93 0.53
N THR A 239 -10.08 6.96 1.01
CA THR A 239 -9.75 8.14 0.19
C THR A 239 -8.91 7.73 -1.01
N ILE A 240 -7.83 6.96 -0.81
CA ILE A 240 -6.99 6.49 -1.93
C ILE A 240 -7.76 5.56 -2.87
N THR A 241 -8.60 4.67 -2.34
CA THR A 241 -9.43 3.78 -3.18
C THR A 241 -10.42 4.58 -4.03
N LEU A 242 -11.01 5.64 -3.47
CA LEU A 242 -11.92 6.52 -4.19
C LEU A 242 -11.21 7.32 -5.29
N ILE A 243 -10.02 7.86 -4.99
CA ILE A 243 -9.17 8.54 -5.99
C ILE A 243 -8.85 7.57 -7.14
N ASN A 244 -8.39 6.36 -6.83
CA ASN A 244 -8.07 5.35 -7.84
C ASN A 244 -9.31 4.99 -8.66
N ALA A 245 -10.48 4.85 -8.04
CA ALA A 245 -11.74 4.55 -8.72
C ALA A 245 -12.15 5.67 -9.70
N VAL A 246 -11.95 6.93 -9.30
CA VAL A 246 -12.18 8.09 -10.18
C VAL A 246 -11.19 8.08 -11.35
N VAL A 247 -9.90 7.89 -11.11
CA VAL A 247 -8.88 7.80 -12.16
C VAL A 247 -9.20 6.67 -13.15
N GLY A 248 -9.57 5.49 -12.65
CA GLY A 248 -9.99 4.36 -13.50
C GLY A 248 -11.25 4.66 -14.32
N SER A 249 -12.24 5.31 -13.72
CA SER A 249 -13.49 5.68 -14.40
C SER A 249 -13.28 6.77 -15.46
N VAL A 250 -12.45 7.77 -15.17
CA VAL A 250 -12.08 8.81 -16.14
C VAL A 250 -11.26 8.20 -17.27
N THR A 251 -10.34 7.28 -16.99
CA THR A 251 -9.56 6.58 -18.02
C THR A 251 -10.46 5.72 -18.90
N LEU A 252 -11.44 5.01 -18.32
CA LEU A 252 -12.47 4.29 -19.07
C LEU A 252 -13.19 5.23 -20.04
N LEU A 253 -13.64 6.39 -19.53
CA LEU A 253 -14.34 7.37 -20.35
C LEU A 253 -13.46 7.91 -21.48
N ILE A 254 -12.18 8.21 -21.21
CA ILE A 254 -11.21 8.64 -22.22
C ILE A 254 -11.08 7.58 -23.32
N MET A 255 -10.88 6.32 -22.94
CA MET A 255 -10.73 5.22 -23.91
C MET A 255 -11.99 5.03 -24.75
N TRP A 256 -13.17 5.14 -24.13
CA TRP A 256 -14.44 5.05 -24.83
C TRP A 256 -14.65 6.20 -25.82
N LEU A 257 -14.41 7.45 -25.39
CA LEU A 257 -14.55 8.64 -26.25
C LEU A 257 -13.58 8.64 -27.43
N CYS A 258 -12.39 8.09 -27.24
CA CYS A 258 -11.39 7.98 -28.30
C CYS A 258 -11.61 6.77 -29.23
N GLY A 259 -12.62 5.94 -28.97
CA GLY A 259 -12.90 4.75 -29.77
C GLY A 259 -11.90 3.60 -29.57
N VAL A 260 -11.15 3.59 -28.46
CA VAL A 260 -10.24 2.49 -28.12
C VAL A 260 -11.06 1.28 -27.68
N ALA A 261 -10.75 0.10 -28.22
CA ALA A 261 -11.48 -1.12 -27.90
C ALA A 261 -11.30 -1.51 -26.43
N ASN A 262 -12.33 -2.14 -25.84
CA ASN A 262 -12.36 -2.58 -24.45
C ASN A 262 -12.10 -1.48 -23.39
N PRO A 263 -12.86 -0.35 -23.36
CA PRO A 263 -12.62 0.72 -22.39
C PRO A 263 -12.66 0.27 -20.91
N LEU A 264 -13.54 -0.69 -20.59
CA LEU A 264 -13.67 -1.24 -19.24
C LEU A 264 -12.39 -1.94 -18.76
N LEU A 265 -11.69 -2.63 -19.67
CA LEU A 265 -10.41 -3.28 -19.39
C LEU A 265 -9.35 -2.25 -19.01
N TRP A 266 -9.20 -1.21 -19.83
CA TRP A 266 -8.19 -0.18 -19.62
C TRP A 266 -8.48 0.69 -18.40
N GLY A 267 -9.74 1.03 -18.15
CA GLY A 267 -10.15 1.71 -16.93
C GLY A 267 -9.84 0.91 -15.66
N THR A 268 -10.04 -0.41 -15.70
CA THR A 268 -9.70 -1.26 -14.55
C THR A 268 -8.20 -1.42 -14.38
N ILE A 269 -7.45 -1.56 -15.48
CA ILE A 269 -5.99 -1.57 -15.42
C ILE A 269 -5.48 -0.25 -14.84
N ALA A 270 -6.04 0.90 -15.23
CA ALA A 270 -5.69 2.20 -14.65
C ALA A 270 -5.99 2.26 -13.15
N PHE A 271 -7.16 1.77 -12.73
CA PHE A 271 -7.53 1.67 -11.31
C PHE A 271 -6.50 0.87 -10.50
N VAL A 272 -6.11 -0.31 -10.99
CA VAL A 272 -5.15 -1.19 -10.30
C VAL A 272 -3.74 -0.59 -10.31
N LEU A 273 -3.29 -0.08 -11.46
CA LEU A 273 -1.97 0.53 -11.59
C LEU A 273 -1.82 1.75 -10.68
N ASN A 274 -2.89 2.51 -10.43
CA ASN A 274 -2.81 3.70 -9.56
C ASN A 274 -2.52 3.40 -8.08
N PHE A 275 -2.57 2.14 -7.65
CA PHE A 275 -2.06 1.75 -6.32
C PHE A 275 -0.53 1.77 -6.23
N ILE A 276 0.17 1.80 -7.36
CA ILE A 276 1.63 1.79 -7.44
C ILE A 276 2.10 3.19 -7.88
N PRO A 277 2.52 4.08 -6.96
CA PRO A 277 2.91 5.45 -7.33
C PRO A 277 4.07 5.47 -8.29
N ILE A 278 4.08 6.46 -9.19
CA ILE A 278 5.11 6.69 -10.22
C ILE A 278 5.14 5.57 -11.26
N LEU A 279 5.41 4.32 -10.86
CA LEU A 279 5.48 3.17 -11.75
C LEU A 279 4.13 2.83 -12.39
N GLY A 280 3.02 2.96 -11.66
CA GLY A 280 1.68 2.73 -12.17
C GLY A 280 1.36 3.61 -13.37
N PRO A 281 1.40 4.96 -13.21
CA PRO A 281 1.24 5.90 -14.32
C PRO A 281 2.21 5.67 -15.48
N LEU A 282 3.50 5.43 -15.20
CA LEU A 282 4.50 5.16 -16.25
C LEU A 282 4.19 3.88 -17.03
N THR A 283 3.82 2.81 -16.33
CA THR A 283 3.39 1.55 -16.95
C THR A 283 2.11 1.75 -17.74
N GLY A 284 1.17 2.53 -17.20
CA GLY A 284 -0.08 2.89 -17.85
C GLY A 284 0.15 3.61 -19.17
N ILE A 285 1.07 4.57 -19.23
CA ILE A 285 1.44 5.27 -20.48
C ILE A 285 1.87 4.27 -21.56
N VAL A 286 2.76 3.33 -21.22
CA VAL A 286 3.26 2.33 -22.17
C VAL A 286 2.14 1.37 -22.62
N VAL A 287 1.39 0.84 -21.66
CA VAL A 287 0.30 -0.12 -21.93
C VAL A 287 -0.82 0.52 -22.74
N PHE A 288 -1.18 1.76 -22.44
CA PHE A 288 -2.26 2.47 -23.11
C PHE A 288 -1.85 3.02 -24.46
N LEU A 289 -0.58 3.37 -24.65
CA LEU A 289 -0.05 3.66 -25.99
C LEU A 289 -0.14 2.43 -26.88
N MET A 290 0.29 1.27 -26.38
CA MET A 290 0.15 0.02 -27.09
C MET A 290 -1.32 -0.29 -27.40
N ALA A 291 -2.23 -0.16 -26.42
CA ALA A 291 -3.67 -0.35 -26.62
C ALA A 291 -4.26 0.57 -27.70
N SER A 292 -3.86 1.84 -27.69
CA SER A 292 -4.34 2.86 -28.61
C SER A 292 -3.83 2.61 -30.03
N VAL A 293 -2.54 2.29 -30.19
CA VAL A 293 -1.94 1.96 -31.50
C VAL A 293 -2.58 0.70 -32.09
N LEU A 294 -2.87 -0.31 -31.26
CA LEU A 294 -3.51 -1.54 -31.75
C LEU A 294 -4.99 -1.34 -32.12
N SER A 295 -5.68 -0.38 -31.52
CA SER A 295 -7.09 -0.11 -31.82
C SER A 295 -7.28 0.89 -32.96
N LEU A 296 -6.45 1.94 -33.00
CA LEU A 296 -6.59 3.09 -33.90
C LEU A 296 -5.52 3.13 -35.00
N GLY A 297 -4.56 2.22 -34.99
CA GLY A 297 -3.39 2.24 -35.87
C GLY A 297 -2.34 3.27 -35.46
N VAL A 298 -1.25 3.35 -36.23
CA VAL A 298 -0.13 4.28 -35.99
C VAL A 298 -0.49 5.64 -36.56
N THR A 299 -1.34 6.37 -35.85
CA THR A 299 -1.78 7.72 -36.24
C THR A 299 -1.56 8.67 -35.07
N TRP A 300 -1.55 9.98 -35.35
CA TRP A 300 -1.53 10.98 -34.27
C TRP A 300 -2.74 10.86 -33.32
N GLY A 301 -3.85 10.29 -33.79
CA GLY A 301 -5.01 9.96 -32.97
C GLY A 301 -4.71 8.94 -31.86
N ALA A 302 -3.71 8.07 -32.03
CA ALA A 302 -3.32 7.09 -31.01
C ALA A 302 -2.56 7.71 -29.82
N LEU A 303 -2.01 8.93 -29.97
CA LEU A 303 -1.39 9.65 -28.86
C LEU A 303 -2.40 10.38 -27.98
N LEU A 304 -3.59 10.68 -28.51
CA LEU A 304 -4.59 11.47 -27.80
C LEU A 304 -5.09 10.79 -26.51
N PRO A 305 -5.46 9.50 -26.48
CA PRO A 305 -5.84 8.81 -25.25
C PRO A 305 -4.73 8.82 -24.20
N VAL A 306 -3.48 8.65 -24.63
CA VAL A 306 -2.30 8.61 -23.75
C VAL A 306 -1.99 9.98 -23.17
N GLY A 307 -2.08 11.03 -23.99
CA GLY A 307 -1.92 12.40 -23.55
C GLY A 307 -3.00 12.83 -22.54
N LEU A 308 -4.25 12.42 -22.77
CA LEU A 308 -5.34 12.67 -21.82
C LEU A 308 -5.13 11.90 -20.51
N TYR A 309 -4.73 10.62 -20.58
CA TYR A 309 -4.39 9.82 -19.40
C TYR A 309 -3.24 10.45 -18.59
N PHE A 310 -2.19 10.92 -19.26
CA PHE A 310 -1.10 11.65 -18.60
C PHE A 310 -1.62 12.93 -17.94
N GLY A 311 -2.46 13.71 -18.63
CA GLY A 311 -3.09 14.91 -18.08
C GLY A 311 -3.91 14.62 -16.81
N VAL A 312 -4.64 13.50 -16.77
CA VAL A 312 -5.37 13.05 -15.57
C VAL A 312 -4.41 12.83 -14.40
N HIS A 313 -3.27 12.17 -14.61
CA HIS A 313 -2.29 11.93 -13.55
C HIS A 313 -1.57 13.20 -13.08
N VAL A 314 -1.33 14.16 -13.98
CA VAL A 314 -0.79 15.48 -13.58
C VAL A 314 -1.80 16.20 -12.67
N ILE A 315 -3.08 16.23 -13.05
CA ILE A 315 -4.14 16.83 -12.23
C ILE A 315 -4.29 16.08 -10.91
N GLU A 316 -4.25 14.76 -10.94
CA GLU A 316 -4.32 13.92 -9.75
C GLU A 316 -3.17 14.20 -8.78
N GLY A 317 -1.93 14.21 -9.29
CA GLY A 317 -0.72 14.40 -8.49
C GLY A 317 -0.58 15.81 -7.90
N GLU A 318 -0.91 16.84 -8.68
CA GLU A 318 -0.68 18.23 -8.28
C GLU A 318 -1.88 18.89 -7.59
N ILE A 319 -3.11 18.42 -7.87
CA ILE A 319 -4.34 19.07 -7.37
C ILE A 319 -5.13 18.13 -6.46
N VAL A 320 -5.50 16.95 -6.95
CA VAL A 320 -6.44 16.06 -6.25
C VAL A 320 -5.82 15.49 -4.98
N THR A 321 -4.60 14.97 -5.09
CA THR A 321 -3.89 14.32 -3.98
C THR A 321 -3.61 15.30 -2.84
N PRO A 322 -3.05 16.51 -3.06
CA PRO A 322 -2.83 17.48 -1.99
C PRO A 322 -4.14 18.01 -1.38
N MET A 323 -5.19 18.18 -2.20
CA MET A 323 -6.48 18.71 -1.73
C MET A 323 -7.22 17.70 -0.84
N LEU A 324 -7.20 16.41 -1.19
CA LEU A 324 -7.88 15.35 -0.42
C LEU A 324 -7.08 14.87 0.78
N MET A 325 -5.74 14.91 0.71
CA MET A 325 -4.85 14.44 1.79
C MET A 325 -4.40 15.56 2.75
N ALA A 326 -5.09 16.72 2.71
CA ALA A 326 -4.71 17.96 3.38
C ALA A 326 -4.05 17.78 4.77
N ARG A 327 -2.80 18.26 4.87
CA ARG A 327 -2.00 18.52 6.09
C ARG A 327 -1.63 17.36 7.03
N ARG A 328 -2.03 16.10 6.80
CA ARG A 328 -1.70 15.00 7.75
C ARG A 328 -0.89 13.83 7.17
N PHE A 329 -0.66 13.80 5.86
CA PHE A 329 -0.11 12.60 5.20
C PHE A 329 0.98 12.91 4.16
N THR A 330 1.81 13.93 4.39
CA THR A 330 3.03 14.13 3.58
C THR A 330 4.04 13.06 3.97
N ILE A 331 4.03 11.96 3.21
CA ILE A 331 5.07 10.94 3.27
C ILE A 331 6.17 11.39 2.31
N ASN A 332 7.41 11.38 2.76
CA ASN A 332 8.56 11.68 1.90
C ASN A 332 8.51 10.81 0.62
N PRO A 333 8.56 11.37 -0.59
CA PRO A 333 8.58 10.60 -1.84
C PRO A 333 9.67 9.53 -1.88
N VAL A 334 10.82 9.79 -1.25
CA VAL A 334 11.90 8.80 -1.10
C VAL A 334 11.44 7.60 -0.28
N ALA A 335 10.70 7.81 0.81
CA ALA A 335 10.15 6.72 1.62
C ALA A 335 9.12 5.89 0.84
N ILE A 336 8.34 6.52 -0.04
CA ILE A 336 7.41 5.81 -0.94
C ILE A 336 8.19 4.89 -1.89
N ILE A 337 9.23 5.42 -2.56
CA ILE A 337 10.06 4.64 -3.49
C ILE A 337 10.77 3.50 -2.77
N LEU A 338 11.37 3.77 -1.61
CA LEU A 338 12.06 2.75 -0.81
C LEU A 338 11.09 1.65 -0.35
N SER A 339 9.91 2.03 0.13
CA SER A 339 8.85 1.09 0.51
C SER A 339 8.43 0.23 -0.69
N LEU A 340 8.23 0.85 -1.85
CA LEU A 340 7.86 0.14 -3.07
C LEU A 340 8.93 -0.89 -3.47
N VAL A 341 10.19 -0.49 -3.52
CA VAL A 341 11.31 -1.40 -3.86
C VAL A 341 11.40 -2.53 -2.84
N PHE A 342 11.28 -2.21 -1.55
CA PHE A 342 11.34 -3.18 -0.47
C PHE A 342 10.21 -4.21 -0.54
N TRP A 343 8.95 -3.77 -0.63
CA TRP A 343 7.80 -4.68 -0.66
C TRP A 343 7.68 -5.44 -1.98
N TYR A 344 8.09 -4.84 -3.10
CA TYR A 344 8.21 -5.55 -4.36
C TYR A 344 9.24 -6.68 -4.29
N TRP A 345 10.41 -6.43 -3.68
CA TRP A 345 11.40 -7.46 -3.47
C TRP A 345 10.91 -8.57 -2.53
N MET A 346 10.17 -8.20 -1.48
CA MET A 346 9.62 -9.16 -0.51
C MET A 346 8.55 -10.06 -1.12
N TRP A 347 7.55 -9.49 -1.80
CA TRP A 347 6.32 -10.21 -2.18
C TRP A 347 5.86 -9.97 -3.63
N GLY A 348 6.73 -9.43 -4.48
CA GLY A 348 6.44 -9.17 -5.89
C GLY A 348 5.35 -8.12 -6.10
N VAL A 349 4.53 -8.33 -7.14
CA VAL A 349 3.47 -7.37 -7.55
C VAL A 349 2.46 -7.11 -6.43
N ALA A 350 2.09 -8.14 -5.66
CA ALA A 350 1.16 -8.00 -4.55
C ALA A 350 1.75 -7.10 -3.44
N GLY A 351 3.04 -7.23 -3.15
CA GLY A 351 3.76 -6.34 -2.24
C GLY A 351 3.80 -4.90 -2.75
N ALA A 352 4.06 -4.67 -4.04
CA ALA A 352 4.07 -3.33 -4.62
C ALA A 352 2.72 -2.61 -4.51
N ILE A 353 1.60 -3.31 -4.73
CA ILE A 353 0.24 -2.77 -4.58
C ILE A 353 -0.04 -2.39 -3.11
N LEU A 354 0.46 -3.18 -2.17
CA LEU A 354 0.29 -2.96 -0.73
C LEU A 354 1.30 -1.97 -0.13
N ALA A 355 2.39 -1.64 -0.84
CA ALA A 355 3.51 -0.88 -0.31
C ALA A 355 3.09 0.47 0.27
N VAL A 356 2.18 1.17 -0.42
CA VAL A 356 1.68 2.49 -0.01
C VAL A 356 0.73 2.40 1.18
N PRO A 357 -0.35 1.57 1.15
CA PRO A 357 -1.15 1.26 2.33
C PRO A 357 -0.31 0.88 3.55
N MET A 358 0.67 0.00 3.38
CA MET A 358 1.50 -0.47 4.49
C MET A 358 2.41 0.63 5.04
N LEU A 359 2.99 1.46 4.16
CA LEU A 359 3.79 2.61 4.59
C LEU A 359 2.95 3.64 5.35
N ALA A 360 1.74 3.93 4.86
CA ALA A 360 0.82 4.83 5.55
C ALA A 360 0.39 4.26 6.91
N ILE A 361 0.08 2.97 6.99
CA ILE A 361 -0.23 2.27 8.26
C ILE A 361 0.95 2.38 9.22
N ALA A 362 2.15 2.06 8.76
CA ALA A 362 3.36 2.14 9.57
C ALA A 362 3.59 3.57 10.09
N LYS A 363 3.44 4.58 9.22
CA LYS A 363 3.53 5.99 9.60
C LYS A 363 2.50 6.36 10.66
N ILE A 364 1.23 6.05 10.44
CA ILE A 364 0.14 6.38 11.40
C ILE A 364 0.41 5.75 12.77
N ILE A 365 0.89 4.50 12.79
CA ILE A 365 1.27 3.82 14.04
C ILE A 365 2.45 4.54 14.71
N CYS A 366 3.48 4.92 13.95
CA CYS A 366 4.64 5.65 14.48
C CYS A 366 4.25 7.01 15.07
N ASP A 367 3.35 7.74 14.41
CA ASP A 367 2.91 9.07 14.85
C ASP A 367 2.07 9.01 16.14
N ASP A 368 1.27 7.95 16.31
CA ASP A 368 0.40 7.75 17.47
C ASP A 368 1.11 7.08 18.67
N LEU A 369 2.26 6.42 18.46
CA LEU A 369 3.06 5.82 19.53
C LEU A 369 4.21 6.73 19.96
N LYS A 370 4.12 7.28 21.19
CA LYS A 370 5.15 8.16 21.81
C LYS A 370 6.61 7.72 21.55
N PRO A 371 7.02 6.45 21.77
CA PRO A 371 8.41 6.03 21.55
C PRO A 371 8.83 5.94 20.07
N LEU A 372 7.89 5.84 19.13
CA LEU A 372 8.19 5.74 17.68
C LEU A 372 7.98 7.05 16.92
N ARG A 373 7.54 8.11 17.62
CA ARG A 373 7.24 9.41 16.99
C ARG A 373 8.45 10.03 16.28
N ALA A 374 9.67 9.79 16.77
CA ALA A 374 10.89 10.21 16.10
C ALA A 374 11.07 9.56 14.71
N PHE A 375 10.71 8.28 14.56
CA PHE A 375 10.69 7.60 13.27
C PHE A 375 9.56 8.10 12.38
N GLY A 376 8.39 8.39 12.95
CA GLY A 376 7.28 9.04 12.24
C GLY A 376 7.71 10.36 11.60
N HIS A 377 8.42 11.19 12.36
CA HIS A 377 8.93 12.47 11.86
C HIS A 377 10.03 12.32 10.79
N PHE A 378 10.86 11.26 10.81
CA PHE A 378 11.79 10.98 9.71
C PHE A 378 11.08 10.59 8.41
N LEU A 379 9.89 9.97 8.51
CA LEU A 379 9.05 9.64 7.35
C LEU A 379 8.28 10.86 6.82
N GLU A 380 8.20 11.94 7.62
CA GLU A 380 7.79 13.27 7.17
C GLU A 380 8.95 13.93 6.43
N GLY A 381 8.69 14.35 5.19
CA GLY A 381 9.65 15.09 4.38
C GLY A 381 9.66 16.57 4.75
#